data_AF-A0A7C4D1D7-F1
#
_entry.id   AF-A0A7C4D1D7-F1
#
_cell.length_a   1.000
_cell.length_b   1.000
_cell.length_c   1.000
_cell.angle_alpha   90.00
_cell.angle_beta   90.00
_cell.angle_gamma   90.00
#
_symmetry.space_group_name_H-M   'P 1'
#
loop_
_entity.id
_entity.type
_entity.pdbx_description
1 polymer ?
#
loop_
_entity_poly.entity_id
_entity_poly.type
_entity_poly.pdbx_seq_one_letter_code
_entity_poly.pdbx_strand_id
1 'polypeptide(L)'
;MRVLAVNWDLTAQGFVGDEFASAESFASFDAVILDPGPLPELWLPWAALTPDGTHVVRPGRDFGLARALLNLFHARQKELEDLLFRGGGILVVRVRPAGEELLLQGDPPRRLDRYAFLPRASLVRGPYHLSLPQGLRFLPRRGKDVQVIASLHPLAPFLQRYASHGYEAVLTTALGAPLSAFGEVLAQNRVGDPLALDLPVGLGHILFVPAFPEAEGAEAGGLLRQALAALLSCPLPEVAPDWLPNYRLPGEDELQKAQEELTKEKERLARREEELAQVQREFDFLRALLFPRGREGLSQAAGAAFAKLGFSVEPGSSPVHLLLKGPEGEFLVRVALAPFGPVGPEEHRALLLELDRLRNEERREVRGLLLCLAEPELDPRRRGPQWTEAVERASRDHRFVLVAAYDLFRAAAQALAGADPNKIRRELFETEGPWKPRF
;
A
#
# COMPACT_ATOMS: atom_id res chain seq x y z
N MET A 1 11.51 0.12 -35.41
CA MET A 1 10.87 0.88 -34.33
C MET A 1 11.18 2.36 -34.49
N ARG A 2 10.22 3.13 -34.99
CA ARG A 2 10.22 4.59 -35.01
C ARG A 2 9.45 5.08 -33.77
N VAL A 3 10.08 5.93 -32.96
CA VAL A 3 9.47 6.48 -31.74
C VAL A 3 9.39 8.00 -31.87
N LEU A 4 8.22 8.57 -31.60
CA LEU A 4 8.02 10.02 -31.53
C LEU A 4 8.01 10.47 -30.06
N ALA A 5 8.86 11.43 -29.70
CA ALA A 5 8.85 12.08 -28.40
C ALA A 5 8.23 13.48 -28.53
N VAL A 6 7.03 13.65 -27.97
CA VAL A 6 6.23 14.87 -28.05
C VAL A 6 6.36 15.64 -26.75
N ASN A 7 6.86 16.88 -26.83
CA ASN A 7 7.07 17.77 -25.68
C ASN A 7 7.94 17.17 -24.56
N TRP A 8 8.69 16.11 -24.85
CA TRP A 8 9.56 15.43 -23.90
C TRP A 8 10.97 15.35 -24.47
N ASP A 9 11.91 16.03 -23.83
CA ASP A 9 13.33 16.01 -24.21
C ASP A 9 13.96 14.64 -23.89
N LEU A 10 13.92 13.74 -24.88
CA LEU A 10 14.53 12.41 -24.85
C LEU A 10 15.55 12.31 -25.99
N THR A 11 16.83 12.24 -25.64
CA THR A 11 17.95 12.32 -26.59
C THR A 11 18.52 10.94 -27.00
N ALA A 12 17.66 9.92 -27.05
CA ALA A 12 18.06 8.55 -27.39
C ALA A 12 18.01 8.27 -28.90
N GLN A 13 18.87 7.37 -29.38
CA GLN A 13 18.89 6.97 -30.79
C GLN A 13 17.56 6.33 -31.22
N GLY A 14 17.00 6.80 -32.35
CA GLY A 14 15.73 6.31 -32.92
C GLY A 14 14.50 7.08 -32.47
N PHE A 15 14.68 8.12 -31.64
CA PHE A 15 13.62 9.03 -31.23
C PHE A 15 13.60 10.23 -32.19
N VAL A 16 12.40 10.60 -32.61
CA VAL A 16 12.13 11.86 -33.30
C VAL A 16 11.47 12.78 -32.29
N GLY A 17 12.12 13.89 -31.93
CA GLY A 17 11.56 14.89 -31.02
C GLY A 17 10.75 15.92 -31.79
N ASP A 18 9.54 16.24 -31.30
CA ASP A 18 8.69 17.29 -31.89
C ASP A 18 7.73 17.88 -30.84
N GLU A 19 7.02 18.95 -31.21
CA GLU A 19 5.97 19.56 -30.40
C GLU A 19 4.59 19.02 -30.78
N PHE A 20 3.65 19.02 -29.82
CA PHE A 20 2.32 18.46 -30.02
C PHE A 20 1.56 19.07 -31.22
N ALA A 21 1.75 20.36 -31.48
CA ALA A 21 1.06 21.05 -32.56
C ALA A 21 1.69 20.79 -33.94
N SER A 22 3.02 20.69 -34.04
CA SER A 22 3.77 20.59 -35.30
C SER A 22 4.12 19.17 -35.72
N ALA A 23 4.06 18.20 -34.80
CA ALA A 23 4.49 16.84 -35.04
C ALA A 23 3.88 16.19 -36.29
N GLU A 24 4.67 15.33 -36.94
CA GLU A 24 4.15 14.36 -37.91
C GLU A 24 2.99 13.55 -37.31
N SER A 25 2.22 12.89 -38.17
CA SER A 25 1.06 12.12 -37.74
C SER A 25 1.47 11.02 -36.76
N PHE A 26 0.82 10.98 -35.60
CA PHE A 26 1.15 10.01 -34.53
C PHE A 26 0.99 8.56 -34.98
N ALA A 27 0.09 8.29 -35.93
CA ALA A 27 -0.13 6.96 -36.53
C ALA A 27 1.02 6.47 -37.44
N SER A 28 1.99 7.32 -37.78
CA SER A 28 3.15 6.95 -38.63
C SER A 28 4.32 6.36 -37.84
N PHE A 29 4.17 6.22 -36.52
CA PHE A 29 5.18 5.73 -35.59
C PHE A 29 4.73 4.43 -34.94
N ASP A 30 5.68 3.65 -34.43
CA ASP A 30 5.37 2.42 -33.68
C ASP A 30 5.05 2.74 -32.21
N ALA A 31 5.62 3.84 -31.69
CA ALA A 31 5.32 4.34 -30.36
C ALA A 31 5.38 5.88 -30.31
N VAL A 32 4.51 6.46 -29.47
CA VAL A 32 4.46 7.90 -29.20
C VAL A 32 4.62 8.11 -27.70
N ILE A 33 5.58 8.93 -27.31
CA ILE A 33 5.89 9.25 -25.93
C ILE A 33 5.58 10.74 -25.72
N LEU A 34 4.70 11.07 -24.79
CA LEU A 34 4.14 12.41 -24.67
C LEU A 34 4.23 12.92 -23.23
N ASP A 35 4.82 14.11 -23.07
CA ASP A 35 4.70 14.90 -21.83
C ASP A 35 3.56 15.92 -21.97
N PRO A 36 2.45 15.78 -21.22
CA PRO A 36 1.32 16.70 -21.33
C PRO A 36 1.57 18.02 -20.60
N GLY A 37 2.70 18.17 -19.90
CA GLY A 37 3.05 19.35 -19.10
C GLY A 37 2.96 20.67 -19.87
N PRO A 38 3.55 20.79 -21.08
CA PRO A 38 3.53 22.03 -21.86
C PRO A 38 2.21 22.31 -22.60
N LEU A 39 1.24 21.38 -22.63
CA LEU A 39 0.01 21.58 -23.43
C LEU A 39 -0.80 22.82 -23.05
N PRO A 40 -0.93 23.22 -21.77
CA PRO A 40 -1.61 24.45 -21.41
C PRO A 40 -1.03 25.72 -22.05
N GLU A 41 0.24 25.72 -22.45
CA GLU A 41 0.89 26.86 -23.12
C GLU A 41 0.24 27.17 -24.48
N LEU A 42 -0.47 26.20 -25.08
CA LEU A 42 -1.24 26.41 -26.31
C LEU A 42 -2.44 27.35 -26.13
N TRP A 43 -2.96 27.52 -24.92
CA TRP A 43 -4.17 28.31 -24.68
C TRP A 43 -4.04 29.34 -23.55
N LEU A 44 -3.23 29.11 -22.52
CA LEU A 44 -3.12 30.02 -21.37
C LEU A 44 -2.76 31.47 -21.76
N PRO A 45 -1.84 31.74 -22.71
CA PRO A 45 -1.53 33.11 -23.13
C PRO A 45 -2.71 33.85 -23.77
N TRP A 46 -3.72 33.12 -24.24
CA TRP A 46 -4.83 33.63 -25.02
C TRP A 46 -6.18 33.55 -24.29
N ALA A 47 -6.25 32.79 -23.20
CA ALA A 47 -7.47 32.57 -22.43
C ALA A 47 -7.69 33.68 -21.40
N ALA A 48 -8.93 34.15 -21.27
CA ALA A 48 -9.29 35.11 -20.25
C ALA A 48 -9.53 34.39 -18.92
N LEU A 49 -8.85 34.81 -17.86
CA LEU A 49 -9.10 34.32 -16.50
C LEU A 49 -10.37 34.96 -15.94
N THR A 50 -11.36 34.15 -15.59
CA THR A 50 -12.59 34.62 -14.93
C THR A 50 -12.42 34.68 -13.40
N PRO A 51 -13.27 35.45 -12.68
CA PRO A 51 -13.11 35.64 -11.22
C PRO A 51 -13.21 34.36 -10.37
N ASP A 52 -13.82 33.32 -10.93
CA ASP A 52 -13.91 31.96 -10.36
C ASP A 52 -12.62 31.14 -10.58
N GLY A 53 -11.59 31.71 -11.21
CA GLY A 53 -10.31 31.05 -11.46
C GLY A 53 -10.27 30.16 -12.71
N THR A 54 -11.34 30.16 -13.52
CA THR A 54 -11.40 29.36 -14.75
C THR A 54 -10.79 30.12 -15.92
N HIS A 55 -10.00 29.45 -16.76
CA HIS A 55 -9.57 30.01 -18.05
C HIS A 55 -10.67 29.83 -19.09
N VAL A 56 -11.06 30.90 -19.76
CA VAL A 56 -12.18 30.91 -20.71
C VAL A 56 -11.78 31.49 -22.06
N VAL A 57 -12.17 30.80 -23.12
CA VAL A 57 -12.10 31.32 -24.50
C VAL A 57 -13.52 31.41 -25.05
N ARG A 58 -13.84 32.55 -25.70
CA ARG A 58 -15.16 32.84 -26.27
C ARG A 58 -15.09 32.85 -27.80
N PRO A 59 -15.73 31.90 -28.49
CA PRO A 59 -15.80 31.88 -29.94
C PRO A 59 -16.29 33.21 -30.51
N GLY A 60 -15.60 33.70 -31.53
CA GLY A 60 -15.92 34.98 -32.19
C GLY A 60 -15.25 36.19 -31.55
N ARG A 61 -14.65 36.05 -30.37
CA ARG A 61 -13.75 37.06 -29.75
C ARG A 61 -12.32 36.54 -29.57
N ASP A 62 -12.05 35.34 -30.06
CA ASP A 62 -10.84 34.56 -29.87
C ASP A 62 -10.03 34.36 -31.17
N PHE A 63 -10.37 35.11 -32.23
CA PHE A 63 -9.75 35.00 -33.55
C PHE A 63 -9.71 33.57 -34.12
N GLY A 64 -10.65 32.71 -33.72
CA GLY A 64 -10.73 31.31 -34.18
C GLY A 64 -9.91 30.30 -33.37
N LEU A 65 -9.28 30.71 -32.27
CA LEU A 65 -8.47 29.83 -31.41
C LEU A 65 -9.25 28.62 -30.89
N ALA A 66 -10.48 28.80 -30.39
CA ALA A 66 -11.28 27.68 -29.89
C ALA A 66 -11.50 26.61 -30.96
N ARG A 67 -11.75 27.03 -32.21
CA ARG A 67 -11.91 26.11 -33.35
C ARG A 67 -10.60 25.43 -33.70
N ALA A 68 -9.48 26.16 -33.70
CA ALA A 68 -8.16 25.61 -33.98
C ALA A 68 -7.75 24.56 -32.94
N LEU A 69 -7.93 24.83 -31.65
CA LEU A 69 -7.64 23.90 -30.56
C LEU A 69 -8.51 22.64 -30.65
N LEU A 70 -9.82 22.80 -30.86
CA LEU A 70 -10.72 21.65 -31.01
C LEU A 70 -10.34 20.77 -32.20
N ASN A 71 -10.00 21.37 -33.33
CA ASN A 71 -9.57 20.64 -34.51
C ASN A 71 -8.23 19.92 -34.27
N LEU A 72 -7.26 20.58 -33.63
CA LEU A 72 -5.96 20.00 -33.31
C LEU A 72 -6.12 18.79 -32.38
N PHE A 73 -6.81 18.96 -31.25
CA PHE A 73 -7.01 17.87 -30.30
C PHE A 73 -7.82 16.72 -30.90
N HIS A 74 -8.84 17.03 -31.71
CA HIS A 74 -9.60 15.99 -32.41
C HIS A 74 -8.76 15.24 -33.44
N ALA A 75 -7.89 15.93 -34.18
CA ALA A 75 -6.97 15.30 -35.11
C ALA A 75 -5.99 14.38 -34.36
N ARG A 76 -5.34 14.87 -33.30
CA ARG A 76 -4.43 14.05 -32.49
C ARG A 76 -5.11 12.85 -31.83
N GLN A 77 -6.34 13.01 -31.34
CA GLN A 77 -7.15 11.89 -30.86
C GLN A 77 -7.32 10.81 -31.92
N LYS A 78 -7.71 11.20 -33.13
CA LYS A 78 -7.92 10.28 -34.24
C LYS A 78 -6.63 9.55 -34.64
N GLU A 79 -5.51 10.26 -34.66
CA GLU A 79 -4.20 9.65 -34.95
C GLU A 79 -3.79 8.63 -33.87
N LEU A 80 -4.08 8.91 -32.59
CA LEU A 80 -3.84 7.96 -31.50
C LEU A 80 -4.81 6.77 -31.55
N GLU A 81 -6.05 6.99 -31.97
CA GLU A 81 -6.99 5.91 -32.22
C GLU A 81 -6.48 4.99 -33.35
N ASP A 82 -5.98 5.57 -34.46
CA ASP A 82 -5.37 4.80 -35.53
C ASP A 82 -4.11 4.05 -35.06
N LEU A 83 -3.25 4.69 -34.27
CA LEU A 83 -2.07 4.04 -33.66
C LEU A 83 -2.45 2.81 -32.80
N LEU A 84 -3.43 2.96 -31.91
CA LEU A 84 -3.77 1.94 -30.90
C LEU A 84 -4.70 0.85 -31.45
N PHE A 85 -5.75 1.22 -32.18
CA PHE A 85 -6.77 0.26 -32.63
C PHE A 85 -6.42 -0.41 -33.96
N ARG A 86 -5.58 0.21 -34.79
CA ARG A 86 -5.21 -0.33 -36.11
C ARG A 86 -3.73 -0.67 -36.22
N GLY A 87 -2.86 0.17 -35.69
CA GLY A 87 -1.41 -0.01 -35.75
C GLY A 87 -0.84 -0.98 -34.72
N GLY A 88 -1.54 -1.21 -33.60
CA GLY A 88 -1.00 -1.97 -32.47
C GLY A 88 0.17 -1.28 -31.77
N GLY A 89 0.28 0.04 -31.92
CA GLY A 89 1.37 0.83 -31.36
C GLY A 89 1.20 1.13 -29.87
N ILE A 90 2.16 1.86 -29.32
CA ILE A 90 2.21 2.17 -27.89
C ILE A 90 2.18 3.69 -27.66
N LEU A 91 1.28 4.16 -26.79
CA LEU A 91 1.26 5.53 -26.30
C LEU A 91 1.82 5.58 -24.86
N VAL A 92 2.96 6.22 -24.65
CA VAL A 92 3.49 6.51 -23.31
C VAL A 92 3.10 7.93 -22.91
N VAL A 93 2.49 8.08 -21.73
CA VAL A 93 2.05 9.39 -21.22
C VAL A 93 2.67 9.65 -19.85
N ARG A 94 3.35 10.79 -19.69
CA ARG A 94 3.78 11.22 -18.34
C ARG A 94 2.59 11.65 -17.50
N VAL A 95 2.51 11.07 -16.32
CA VAL A 95 1.51 11.37 -15.31
C VAL A 95 1.91 12.64 -14.55
N ARG A 96 1.17 13.70 -14.86
CA ARG A 96 1.19 15.00 -14.18
C ARG A 96 -0.20 15.39 -13.66
N PRO A 97 -0.34 16.33 -12.72
CA PRO A 97 -1.65 16.82 -12.31
C PRO A 97 -2.44 17.35 -13.50
N ALA A 98 -3.76 17.21 -13.57
CA ALA A 98 -4.57 17.73 -14.69
C ALA A 98 -4.31 19.22 -14.99
N GLY A 99 -4.02 20.00 -13.95
CA GLY A 99 -3.65 21.42 -14.05
C GLY A 99 -4.84 22.32 -14.34
N GLU A 100 -4.56 23.46 -14.98
CA GLU A 100 -5.57 24.46 -15.33
C GLU A 100 -6.41 24.03 -16.53
N GLU A 101 -7.73 23.94 -16.34
CA GLU A 101 -8.68 23.60 -17.38
C GLU A 101 -9.06 24.85 -18.21
N LEU A 102 -9.21 24.66 -19.52
CA LEU A 102 -9.78 25.64 -20.43
C LEU A 102 -11.26 25.34 -20.66
N LEU A 103 -12.11 26.32 -20.37
CA LEU A 103 -13.52 26.31 -20.76
C LEU A 103 -13.69 27.05 -22.10
N LEU A 104 -14.04 26.30 -23.14
CA LEU A 104 -14.50 26.85 -24.40
C LEU A 104 -15.99 27.15 -24.29
N GLN A 105 -16.34 28.44 -24.18
CA GLN A 105 -17.74 28.86 -24.19
C GLN A 105 -18.36 28.57 -25.56
N GLY A 106 -19.58 28.08 -25.59
CA GLY A 106 -20.25 27.64 -26.81
C GLY A 106 -21.50 26.87 -26.46
N ASP A 107 -22.23 26.39 -27.47
CA ASP A 107 -23.41 25.56 -27.29
C ASP A 107 -23.21 24.20 -27.97
N PRO A 108 -22.89 23.12 -27.22
CA PRO A 108 -22.63 23.07 -25.77
C PRO A 108 -21.20 23.53 -25.41
N PRO A 109 -20.97 23.99 -24.15
CA PRO A 109 -19.64 24.34 -23.68
C PRO A 109 -18.74 23.10 -23.58
N ARG A 110 -17.45 23.27 -23.87
CA ARG A 110 -16.47 22.17 -23.83
C ARG A 110 -15.32 22.50 -22.90
N ARG A 111 -14.80 21.49 -22.21
CA ARG A 111 -13.60 21.61 -21.38
C ARG A 111 -12.44 20.92 -22.06
N LEU A 112 -11.30 21.59 -22.08
CA LEU A 112 -10.02 21.01 -22.48
C LEU A 112 -9.10 21.04 -21.26
N ASP A 113 -8.52 19.90 -20.96
CA ASP A 113 -7.43 19.75 -20.01
C ASP A 113 -6.20 19.19 -20.74
N ARG A 114 -5.10 19.01 -20.01
CA ARG A 114 -3.86 18.46 -20.60
C ARG A 114 -3.99 17.01 -21.10
N TYR A 115 -5.06 16.29 -20.75
CA TYR A 115 -5.30 14.90 -21.16
C TYR A 115 -6.42 14.78 -22.19
N ALA A 116 -6.97 15.90 -22.65
CA ALA A 116 -8.03 15.93 -23.65
C ALA A 116 -7.61 15.32 -25.00
N PHE A 117 -6.32 15.05 -25.22
CA PHE A 117 -5.81 14.38 -26.42
C PHE A 117 -5.93 12.85 -26.36
N LEU A 118 -6.14 12.26 -25.17
CA LEU A 118 -6.26 10.82 -25.02
C LEU A 118 -7.38 10.27 -25.93
N PRO A 119 -7.21 9.05 -26.47
CA PRO A 119 -8.16 8.45 -27.41
C PRO A 119 -9.51 8.19 -26.76
N ARG A 120 -10.56 8.11 -27.57
CA ARG A 120 -11.89 7.75 -27.09
C ARG A 120 -12.01 6.23 -27.06
N ALA A 121 -11.85 5.65 -25.89
CA ALA A 121 -12.01 4.22 -25.66
C ALA A 121 -13.03 3.97 -24.54
N SER A 122 -13.77 2.87 -24.63
CA SER A 122 -14.61 2.35 -23.55
C SER A 122 -14.12 0.95 -23.24
N LEU A 123 -13.63 0.76 -22.02
CA LEU A 123 -13.16 -0.52 -21.51
C LEU A 123 -14.18 -1.06 -20.53
N VAL A 124 -14.62 -2.30 -20.75
CA VAL A 124 -15.63 -2.98 -19.93
C VAL A 124 -15.03 -4.27 -19.39
N ARG A 125 -15.00 -4.40 -18.06
CA ARG A 125 -14.48 -5.60 -17.36
C ARG A 125 -15.41 -5.94 -16.20
N GLY A 126 -16.21 -7.00 -16.39
CA GLY A 126 -17.22 -7.40 -15.41
C GLY A 126 -18.22 -6.27 -15.12
N PRO A 127 -18.41 -5.86 -13.85
CA PRO A 127 -19.32 -4.77 -13.49
C PRO A 127 -18.73 -3.37 -13.71
N TYR A 128 -17.44 -3.27 -14.07
CA TYR A 128 -16.73 -2.00 -14.15
C TYR A 128 -16.67 -1.46 -15.59
N HIS A 129 -16.82 -0.14 -15.70
CA HIS A 129 -16.75 0.59 -16.97
C HIS A 129 -15.78 1.77 -16.84
N LEU A 130 -14.82 1.87 -17.77
CA LEU A 130 -13.85 2.96 -17.85
C LEU A 130 -13.92 3.59 -19.24
N SER A 131 -14.36 4.85 -19.30
CA SER A 131 -14.33 5.66 -20.52
C SER A 131 -13.08 6.52 -20.56
N LEU A 132 -12.37 6.58 -21.67
CA LEU A 132 -11.29 7.54 -21.91
C LEU A 132 -11.77 8.73 -22.75
N PRO A 133 -11.30 9.96 -22.48
CA PRO A 133 -10.49 10.37 -21.32
C PRO A 133 -11.25 10.51 -20.00
N GLN A 134 -12.58 10.66 -20.04
CA GLN A 134 -13.39 11.23 -18.95
C GLN A 134 -13.43 10.42 -17.64
N GLY A 135 -13.18 9.11 -17.73
CA GLY A 135 -13.19 8.17 -16.63
C GLY A 135 -11.86 8.07 -15.89
N LEU A 136 -10.77 8.62 -16.44
CA LEU A 136 -9.48 8.74 -15.75
C LEU A 136 -9.35 10.12 -15.09
N ARG A 137 -8.74 10.14 -13.91
CA ARG A 137 -8.44 11.35 -13.15
C ARG A 137 -6.98 11.34 -12.72
N PHE A 138 -6.36 12.52 -12.81
CA PHE A 138 -4.94 12.74 -12.53
C PHE A 138 -4.84 13.73 -11.37
N LEU A 139 -4.75 13.21 -10.14
CA LEU A 139 -4.82 14.02 -8.93
C LEU A 139 -3.44 14.56 -8.55
N PRO A 140 -3.34 15.83 -8.12
CA PRO A 140 -2.09 16.41 -7.63
C PRO A 140 -1.69 15.74 -6.31
N ARG A 141 -0.68 14.87 -6.36
CA ARG A 141 -0.12 14.23 -5.18
C ARG A 141 1.37 14.03 -5.40
N ARG A 142 2.19 14.60 -4.52
CA ARG A 142 3.65 14.52 -4.60
C ARG A 142 4.21 13.63 -3.50
N GLY A 143 5.21 12.82 -3.83
CA GLY A 143 5.86 11.93 -2.87
C GLY A 143 7.13 11.31 -3.44
N LYS A 144 7.89 10.61 -2.60
CA LYS A 144 9.11 9.87 -2.97
C LYS A 144 9.02 8.37 -2.64
N ASP A 145 7.81 7.92 -2.35
CA ASP A 145 7.49 6.57 -1.88
C ASP A 145 7.00 5.66 -3.03
N VAL A 146 7.70 5.71 -4.17
CA VAL A 146 7.38 4.89 -5.35
C VAL A 146 7.76 3.44 -5.08
N GLN A 147 6.78 2.53 -5.18
CA GLN A 147 6.96 1.09 -5.06
C GLN A 147 6.62 0.43 -6.39
N VAL A 148 7.59 -0.23 -7.02
CA VAL A 148 7.38 -0.99 -8.25
C VAL A 148 6.83 -2.37 -7.89
N ILE A 149 5.63 -2.68 -8.37
CA ILE A 149 4.91 -3.92 -8.06
C ILE A 149 5.18 -4.96 -9.15
N ALA A 150 5.09 -4.54 -10.42
CA ALA A 150 5.27 -5.39 -11.58
C ALA A 150 6.77 -5.48 -11.96
N SER A 151 7.56 -6.19 -11.15
CA SER A 151 9.02 -6.27 -11.31
C SER A 151 9.48 -6.96 -12.60
N LEU A 152 8.62 -7.77 -13.22
CA LEU A 152 8.88 -8.47 -14.49
C LEU A 152 8.46 -7.67 -15.72
N HIS A 153 7.70 -6.59 -15.54
CA HIS A 153 7.20 -5.80 -16.65
C HIS A 153 8.36 -5.08 -17.37
N PRO A 154 8.34 -4.93 -18.71
CA PRO A 154 9.42 -4.28 -19.46
C PRO A 154 9.78 -2.85 -19.01
N LEU A 155 8.82 -2.11 -18.44
CA LEU A 155 9.05 -0.78 -17.86
C LEU A 155 9.66 -0.78 -16.45
N ALA A 156 9.76 -1.94 -15.78
CA ALA A 156 10.26 -2.01 -14.41
C ALA A 156 11.66 -1.39 -14.23
N PRO A 157 12.66 -1.60 -15.13
CA PRO A 157 13.96 -0.96 -15.01
C PRO A 157 13.89 0.57 -15.03
N PHE A 158 13.04 1.15 -15.88
CA PHE A 158 12.80 2.59 -15.94
C PHE A 158 12.22 3.10 -14.61
N LEU A 159 11.17 2.44 -14.09
CA LEU A 159 10.52 2.84 -12.85
C LEU A 159 11.45 2.70 -11.64
N GLN A 160 12.22 1.62 -11.56
CA GLN A 160 13.19 1.38 -10.48
C GLN A 160 14.31 2.42 -10.50
N ARG A 161 14.83 2.75 -11.70
CA ARG A 161 15.93 3.72 -11.85
C ARG A 161 15.56 5.10 -11.30
N TYR A 162 14.31 5.53 -11.53
CA TYR A 162 13.85 6.87 -11.16
C TYR A 162 12.96 6.92 -9.91
N ALA A 163 12.66 5.79 -9.26
CA ALA A 163 11.79 5.72 -8.07
C ALA A 163 12.15 6.74 -6.97
N SER A 164 13.44 6.99 -6.74
CA SER A 164 13.95 7.93 -5.74
C SER A 164 13.70 9.41 -6.06
N HIS A 165 13.43 9.75 -7.32
CA HIS A 165 13.20 11.13 -7.77
C HIS A 165 11.80 11.62 -7.37
N GLY A 166 10.87 10.70 -7.12
CA GLY A 166 9.51 10.99 -6.70
C GLY A 166 8.54 11.25 -7.85
N TYR A 167 7.28 11.48 -7.50
CA TYR A 167 6.18 11.65 -8.46
C TYR A 167 5.42 12.95 -8.23
N GLU A 168 4.69 13.39 -9.25
CA GLU A 168 3.91 14.64 -9.21
C GLU A 168 2.39 14.44 -9.11
N ALA A 169 1.89 13.28 -9.55
CA ALA A 169 0.48 12.95 -9.56
C ALA A 169 0.21 11.45 -9.43
N VAL A 170 -1.02 11.12 -9.07
CA VAL A 170 -1.55 9.74 -9.01
C VAL A 170 -2.72 9.58 -9.99
N LEU A 171 -2.93 8.34 -10.43
CA LEU A 171 -4.03 7.94 -11.29
C LEU A 171 -5.19 7.40 -10.44
N THR A 172 -6.41 7.82 -10.76
CA THR A 172 -7.63 7.23 -10.20
C THR A 172 -8.75 7.22 -11.24
N THR A 173 -9.83 6.51 -10.96
CA THR A 173 -11.03 6.51 -11.80
C THR A 173 -12.07 7.48 -11.27
N ALA A 174 -12.86 8.06 -12.17
CA ALA A 174 -13.94 8.98 -11.79
C ALA A 174 -15.09 8.28 -11.00
N LEU A 175 -15.27 6.97 -11.21
CA LEU A 175 -16.35 6.17 -10.62
C LEU A 175 -15.87 5.20 -9.53
N GLY A 176 -14.63 5.30 -9.08
CA GLY A 176 -14.07 4.47 -8.01
C GLY A 176 -13.80 3.00 -8.38
N ALA A 177 -13.92 2.63 -9.66
CA ALA A 177 -13.50 1.32 -10.14
C ALA A 177 -11.98 1.16 -9.99
N PRO A 178 -11.47 0.01 -9.53
CA PRO A 178 -10.03 -0.20 -9.40
C PRO A 178 -9.38 -0.25 -10.78
N LEU A 179 -8.29 0.50 -10.99
CA LEU A 179 -7.57 0.52 -12.27
C LEU A 179 -6.98 -0.85 -12.64
N SER A 180 -6.64 -1.66 -11.64
CA SER A 180 -6.18 -3.04 -11.81
C SER A 180 -7.22 -3.96 -12.47
N ALA A 181 -8.49 -3.57 -12.54
CA ALA A 181 -9.50 -4.34 -13.29
C ALA A 181 -9.39 -4.16 -14.80
N PHE A 182 -8.73 -3.09 -15.28
CA PHE A 182 -8.64 -2.76 -16.70
C PHE A 182 -7.23 -2.95 -17.29
N GLY A 183 -6.19 -2.93 -16.47
CA GLY A 183 -4.79 -3.07 -16.89
C GLY A 183 -3.86 -3.39 -15.72
N GLU A 184 -2.56 -3.47 -15.99
CA GLU A 184 -1.55 -3.84 -14.99
C GLU A 184 -1.00 -2.60 -14.27
N VAL A 185 -1.18 -2.54 -12.95
CA VAL A 185 -0.59 -1.47 -12.13
C VAL A 185 0.89 -1.76 -11.91
N LEU A 186 1.76 -0.96 -12.53
CA LEU A 186 3.20 -1.20 -12.54
C LEU A 186 3.89 -0.66 -11.28
N ALA A 187 3.41 0.48 -10.76
CA ALA A 187 3.92 1.10 -9.55
C ALA A 187 2.81 1.82 -8.77
N GLN A 188 2.97 1.86 -7.44
CA GLN A 188 2.06 2.55 -6.51
C GLN A 188 2.82 3.32 -5.44
N ASN A 189 2.13 4.23 -4.74
CA ASN A 189 2.67 4.85 -3.52
C ASN A 189 2.44 3.97 -2.27
N ARG A 190 2.93 4.40 -1.09
CA ARG A 190 2.74 3.66 0.17
C ARG A 190 1.27 3.47 0.57
N VAL A 191 0.38 4.32 0.06
CA VAL A 191 -1.06 4.29 0.34
C VAL A 191 -1.82 3.39 -0.64
N GLY A 192 -1.14 2.89 -1.67
CA GLY A 192 -1.74 2.02 -2.70
C GLY A 192 -2.33 2.77 -3.88
N ASP A 193 -2.08 4.08 -4.04
CA ASP A 193 -2.54 4.80 -5.23
C ASP A 193 -1.66 4.43 -6.44
N PRO A 194 -2.25 4.11 -7.60
CA PRO A 194 -1.51 3.85 -8.83
C PRO A 194 -0.73 5.07 -9.32
N LEU A 195 0.56 4.87 -9.60
CA LEU A 195 1.48 5.86 -10.17
C LEU A 195 1.83 5.56 -11.62
N ALA A 196 1.89 4.27 -11.96
CA ALA A 196 2.17 3.77 -13.30
C ALA A 196 1.17 2.67 -13.65
N LEU A 197 0.69 2.67 -14.89
CA LEU A 197 -0.34 1.75 -15.37
C LEU A 197 -0.05 1.39 -16.82
N ASP A 198 -0.02 0.09 -17.13
CA ASP A 198 -0.18 -0.40 -18.51
C ASP A 198 -1.66 -0.67 -18.76
N LEU A 199 -2.24 0.02 -19.73
CA LEU A 199 -3.64 -0.10 -20.11
C LEU A 199 -3.75 -0.62 -21.55
N PRO A 200 -4.19 -1.88 -21.78
CA PRO A 200 -4.45 -2.38 -23.12
C PRO A 200 -5.66 -1.67 -23.74
N VAL A 201 -5.47 -1.15 -24.96
CA VAL A 201 -6.51 -0.44 -25.71
C VAL A 201 -6.46 -0.85 -27.18
N GLY A 202 -7.50 -1.54 -27.63
CA GLY A 202 -7.57 -2.05 -29.00
C GLY A 202 -6.52 -3.14 -29.23
N LEU A 203 -5.60 -2.90 -30.16
CA LEU A 203 -4.48 -3.79 -30.46
C LEU A 203 -3.17 -3.34 -29.80
N GLY A 204 -3.17 -2.15 -29.17
CA GLY A 204 -1.99 -1.52 -28.60
C GLY A 204 -2.14 -1.24 -27.11
N HIS A 205 -1.24 -0.39 -26.60
CA HIS A 205 -1.13 -0.12 -25.16
C HIS A 205 -1.02 1.39 -24.87
N ILE A 206 -1.63 1.83 -23.76
CA ILE A 206 -1.38 3.15 -23.17
C ILE A 206 -0.61 2.95 -21.86
N LEU A 207 0.66 3.37 -21.86
CA LEU A 207 1.55 3.29 -20.71
C LEU A 207 1.57 4.64 -19.98
N PHE A 208 0.96 4.70 -18.82
CA PHE A 208 1.09 5.85 -17.93
C PHE A 208 2.32 5.69 -17.05
N VAL A 209 3.24 6.65 -17.10
CA VAL A 209 4.49 6.64 -16.31
C VAL A 209 4.61 7.89 -15.45
N PRO A 210 5.16 7.83 -14.22
CA PRO A 210 5.27 8.99 -13.36
C PRO A 210 6.15 10.07 -13.99
N ALA A 211 5.77 11.35 -13.81
CA ALA A 211 6.69 12.44 -14.07
C ALA A 211 7.76 12.49 -12.97
N PHE A 212 8.91 11.89 -13.24
CA PHE A 212 10.08 12.00 -12.37
C PHE A 212 10.78 13.35 -12.60
N PRO A 213 10.92 14.21 -11.58
CA PRO A 213 11.75 15.40 -11.68
C PRO A 213 13.22 14.98 -11.86
N GLU A 214 14.00 15.74 -12.61
CA GLU A 214 15.45 15.50 -12.81
C GLU A 214 15.84 14.21 -13.57
N ALA A 215 14.89 13.51 -14.20
CA ALA A 215 15.21 12.37 -15.04
C ALA A 215 16.05 12.78 -16.27
N GLU A 216 17.27 12.23 -16.38
CA GLU A 216 18.16 12.49 -17.51
C GLU A 216 17.59 11.92 -18.82
N GLY A 217 17.36 12.79 -19.81
CA GLY A 217 16.64 12.44 -21.05
C GLY A 217 17.29 11.32 -21.88
N ALA A 218 18.62 11.22 -21.89
CA ALA A 218 19.35 10.20 -22.64
C ALA A 218 19.18 8.79 -22.02
N GLU A 219 19.36 8.68 -20.70
CA GLU A 219 19.20 7.43 -19.96
C GLU A 219 17.73 6.99 -19.94
N ALA A 220 16.82 7.93 -19.67
CA ALA A 220 15.38 7.71 -19.69
C ALA A 220 14.92 7.20 -21.07
N GLY A 221 15.37 7.84 -22.15
CA GLY A 221 15.06 7.43 -23.52
C GLY A 221 15.61 6.04 -23.85
N GLY A 222 16.82 5.70 -23.38
CA GLY A 222 17.41 4.37 -23.54
C GLY A 222 16.61 3.26 -22.88
N LEU A 223 16.20 3.46 -21.62
CA LEU A 223 15.40 2.50 -20.85
C LEU A 223 13.99 2.34 -21.44
N LEU A 224 13.33 3.45 -21.79
CA LEU A 224 12.03 3.42 -22.45
C LEU A 224 12.10 2.71 -23.80
N ARG A 225 13.15 2.95 -24.60
CA ARG A 225 13.34 2.25 -25.88
C ARG A 225 13.40 0.74 -25.72
N GLN A 226 14.15 0.25 -24.72
CA GLN A 226 14.27 -1.18 -24.45
C GLN A 226 12.92 -1.77 -24.05
N ALA A 227 12.18 -1.08 -23.17
CA ALA A 227 10.85 -1.48 -22.74
C ALA A 227 9.86 -1.55 -23.92
N LEU A 228 9.84 -0.51 -24.75
CA LEU A 228 8.98 -0.43 -25.93
C LEU A 228 9.31 -1.52 -26.97
N ALA A 229 10.60 -1.78 -27.19
CA ALA A 229 11.01 -2.85 -28.10
C ALA A 229 10.57 -4.23 -27.61
N ALA A 230 10.63 -4.49 -26.30
CA ALA A 230 10.14 -5.73 -25.72
C ALA A 230 8.63 -5.88 -25.88
N LEU A 231 7.85 -4.83 -25.59
CA LEU A 231 6.39 -4.84 -25.75
C LEU A 231 5.97 -5.03 -27.21
N LEU A 232 6.59 -4.31 -28.16
CA LEU A 232 6.31 -4.43 -29.59
C LEU A 232 6.81 -5.74 -30.21
N SER A 233 7.67 -6.49 -29.51
CA SER A 233 8.11 -7.81 -29.97
C SER A 233 7.07 -8.91 -29.76
N CYS A 234 6.05 -8.64 -28.93
CA CYS A 234 4.91 -9.54 -28.73
C CYS A 234 4.01 -9.50 -29.97
N PRO A 235 3.86 -10.62 -30.71
CA PRO A 235 3.14 -10.61 -31.99
C PRO A 235 1.61 -10.63 -31.86
N LEU A 236 1.10 -11.02 -30.69
CA LEU A 236 -0.33 -11.11 -30.43
C LEU A 236 -0.77 -9.96 -29.51
N PRO A 237 -1.94 -9.35 -29.77
CA PRO A 237 -2.52 -8.40 -28.83
C PRO A 237 -2.97 -9.12 -27.55
N GLU A 238 -3.09 -8.36 -26.46
CA GLU A 238 -3.56 -8.91 -25.18
C GLU A 238 -5.01 -9.43 -25.26
N VAL A 239 -5.85 -8.77 -26.07
CA VAL A 239 -7.21 -9.23 -26.34
C VAL A 239 -7.25 -9.97 -27.67
N ALA A 240 -7.04 -11.28 -27.61
CA ALA A 240 -7.24 -12.16 -28.75
C ALA A 240 -8.74 -12.42 -29.00
N PRO A 241 -9.16 -12.64 -30.26
CA PRO A 241 -10.50 -13.11 -30.55
C PRO A 241 -10.79 -14.48 -29.93
N ASP A 242 -12.03 -14.70 -29.48
CA ASP A 242 -12.47 -15.95 -28.81
C ASP A 242 -12.27 -17.22 -29.64
N TRP A 243 -12.12 -17.08 -30.97
CA TRP A 243 -11.88 -18.21 -31.87
C TRP A 243 -10.40 -18.61 -31.97
N LEU A 244 -9.45 -17.74 -31.60
CA LEU A 244 -8.02 -17.99 -31.74
C LEU A 244 -7.56 -19.23 -30.94
N PRO A 245 -8.02 -19.47 -29.70
CA PRO A 245 -7.66 -20.66 -28.92
C PRO A 245 -8.02 -22.02 -29.58
N ASN A 246 -8.86 -22.03 -30.62
CA ASN A 246 -9.19 -23.24 -31.37
C ASN A 246 -8.09 -23.65 -32.36
N TYR A 247 -7.11 -22.79 -32.63
CA TYR A 247 -6.01 -23.03 -33.55
C TYR A 247 -4.72 -23.26 -32.77
N ARG A 248 -4.57 -24.46 -32.22
CA ARG A 248 -3.39 -24.84 -31.42
C ARG A 248 -2.24 -25.33 -32.29
N LEU A 249 -1.02 -24.95 -31.92
CA LEU A 249 0.20 -25.47 -32.53
C LEU A 249 0.73 -26.68 -31.73
N PRO A 250 1.43 -27.63 -32.38
CA PRO A 250 2.08 -28.73 -31.67
C PRO A 250 3.03 -28.23 -30.57
N GLY A 251 2.88 -28.73 -29.35
CA GLY A 251 3.69 -28.36 -28.18
C GLY A 251 3.10 -27.24 -27.30
N GLU A 252 2.08 -26.51 -27.76
CA GLU A 252 1.41 -25.48 -26.93
C GLU A 252 0.71 -26.07 -25.71
N ASP A 253 0.13 -27.27 -25.84
CA ASP A 253 -0.55 -27.95 -24.73
C ASP A 253 0.41 -28.30 -23.58
N GLU A 254 1.68 -28.63 -23.88
CA GLU A 254 2.70 -28.93 -22.87
C GLU A 254 3.10 -27.64 -22.14
N LEU A 255 3.27 -26.54 -22.87
CA LEU A 255 3.57 -25.22 -22.31
C LEU A 255 2.41 -24.70 -21.45
N GLN A 256 1.17 -24.87 -21.92
CA GLN A 256 -0.02 -24.46 -21.16
C GLN A 256 -0.14 -25.26 -19.85
N LYS A 257 0.07 -26.58 -19.89
CA LYS A 257 0.10 -27.41 -18.67
C LYS A 257 1.20 -26.99 -17.71
N ALA A 258 2.40 -26.70 -18.20
CA ALA A 258 3.50 -26.22 -17.36
C ALA A 258 3.17 -24.86 -16.71
N GLN A 259 2.52 -23.95 -17.43
CA GLN A 259 2.05 -22.67 -16.88
C GLN A 259 0.98 -22.87 -15.80
N GLU A 260 0.01 -23.76 -16.03
CA GLU A 260 -1.02 -24.09 -15.05
C GLU A 260 -0.43 -24.73 -13.79
N GLU A 261 0.56 -25.63 -13.93
CA GLU A 261 1.28 -26.23 -12.81
C GLU A 261 2.05 -25.18 -11.99
N LEU A 262 2.77 -24.27 -12.66
CA LEU A 262 3.46 -23.16 -11.99
C LEU A 262 2.48 -22.24 -11.26
N THR A 263 1.29 -22.02 -11.80
CA THR A 263 0.26 -21.17 -11.18
C THR A 263 -0.28 -21.83 -9.92
N LYS A 264 -0.58 -23.13 -9.96
CA LYS A 264 -0.98 -23.92 -8.78
C LYS A 264 0.11 -23.95 -7.72
N GLU A 265 1.39 -24.04 -8.13
CA GLU A 265 2.51 -24.00 -7.19
C GLU A 265 2.65 -22.64 -6.51
N LYS A 266 2.48 -21.53 -7.24
CA LYS A 266 2.45 -20.18 -6.67
C LYS A 266 1.33 -20.04 -5.63
N GLU A 267 0.11 -20.50 -5.94
CA GLU A 267 -1.01 -20.46 -4.99
C GLU A 267 -0.71 -21.29 -3.73
N ARG A 268 -0.09 -22.47 -3.88
CA ARG A 268 0.32 -23.32 -2.75
C ARG A 268 1.36 -22.61 -1.88
N LEU A 269 2.35 -21.96 -2.50
CA LEU A 269 3.39 -21.22 -1.78
C LEU A 269 2.81 -20.00 -1.05
N ALA A 270 1.90 -19.26 -1.66
CA ALA A 270 1.24 -18.11 -1.03
C ALA A 270 0.44 -18.54 0.21
N ARG A 271 -0.34 -19.62 0.13
CA ARG A 271 -1.04 -20.19 1.30
C ARG A 271 -0.06 -20.59 2.39
N ARG A 272 1.07 -21.19 2.02
CA ARG A 272 2.10 -21.58 2.99
C ARG A 272 2.76 -20.38 3.67
N GLU A 273 2.95 -19.29 2.94
CA GLU A 273 3.46 -18.04 3.48
C GLU A 273 2.47 -17.43 4.50
N GLU A 274 1.17 -17.43 4.19
CA GLU A 274 0.13 -16.99 5.13
C GLU A 274 0.06 -17.85 6.40
N GLU A 275 0.15 -19.18 6.26
CA GLU A 275 0.23 -20.11 7.40
C GLU A 275 1.44 -19.81 8.29
N LEU A 276 2.62 -19.63 7.69
CA LEU A 276 3.85 -19.31 8.42
C LEU A 276 3.77 -17.93 9.08
N ALA A 277 3.19 -16.93 8.40
CA ALA A 277 2.97 -15.60 8.96
C ALA A 277 2.04 -15.65 10.18
N GLN A 278 1.01 -16.49 10.14
CA GLN A 278 0.10 -16.66 11.27
C GLN A 278 0.80 -17.33 12.47
N VAL A 279 1.62 -18.35 12.22
CA VAL A 279 2.45 -18.97 13.27
C VAL A 279 3.45 -17.96 13.84
N GLN A 280 4.09 -17.15 13.00
CA GLN A 280 5.02 -16.11 13.43
C GLN A 280 4.35 -15.07 14.35
N ARG A 281 3.09 -14.68 14.06
CA ARG A 281 2.32 -13.76 14.91
C ARG A 281 2.15 -14.29 16.33
N GLU A 282 1.98 -15.60 16.53
CA GLU A 282 1.90 -16.18 17.88
C GLU A 282 3.19 -15.94 18.69
N PHE A 283 4.36 -16.08 18.04
CA PHE A 283 5.64 -15.78 18.66
C PHE A 283 5.82 -14.29 18.92
N ASP A 284 5.36 -13.43 18.00
CA ASP A 284 5.45 -11.98 18.15
C ASP A 284 4.60 -11.48 19.33
N PHE A 285 3.44 -12.08 19.60
CA PHE A 285 2.65 -11.81 20.81
C PHE A 285 3.43 -12.12 22.09
N LEU A 286 4.20 -13.20 22.14
CA LEU A 286 5.04 -13.51 23.29
C LEU A 286 6.22 -12.52 23.40
N ARG A 287 6.85 -12.16 22.28
CA ARG A 287 7.92 -11.15 22.24
C ARG A 287 7.43 -9.77 22.68
N ALA A 288 6.14 -9.45 22.46
CA ALA A 288 5.54 -8.21 22.92
C ALA A 288 5.52 -8.08 24.46
N LEU A 289 5.72 -9.15 25.24
CA LEU A 289 6.01 -9.01 26.69
C LEU A 289 7.30 -8.24 26.97
N LEU A 290 8.26 -8.28 26.03
CA LEU A 290 9.54 -7.59 26.18
C LEU A 290 9.45 -6.15 25.66
N PHE A 291 8.77 -5.96 24.53
CA PHE A 291 8.62 -4.67 23.86
C PHE A 291 7.22 -4.53 23.23
N PRO A 292 6.22 -4.10 24.01
CA PRO A 292 4.85 -4.01 23.55
C PRO A 292 4.57 -2.71 22.80
N ARG A 293 3.56 -2.75 21.92
CA ARG A 293 2.95 -1.53 21.37
C ARG A 293 2.00 -0.92 22.40
N GLY A 294 2.55 -0.29 23.43
CA GLY A 294 1.79 0.34 24.51
C GLY A 294 1.16 -0.64 25.51
N ARG A 295 0.29 -0.12 26.39
CA ARG A 295 -0.32 -0.89 27.50
C ARG A 295 -1.25 -2.01 27.01
N GLU A 296 -2.01 -1.75 25.96
CA GLU A 296 -2.92 -2.74 25.38
C GLU A 296 -2.16 -3.90 24.72
N GLY A 297 -1.08 -3.61 23.99
CA GLY A 297 -0.21 -4.64 23.43
C GLY A 297 0.42 -5.52 24.52
N LEU A 298 0.79 -4.93 25.67
CA LEU A 298 1.30 -5.67 26.82
C LEU A 298 0.21 -6.57 27.45
N SER A 299 -1.03 -6.07 27.50
CA SER A 299 -2.19 -6.83 27.99
C SER A 299 -2.50 -8.04 27.10
N GLN A 300 -2.53 -7.85 25.78
CA GLN A 300 -2.70 -8.95 24.84
C GLN A 300 -1.57 -9.98 24.93
N ALA A 301 -0.31 -9.51 25.03
CA ALA A 301 0.86 -10.36 25.21
C ALA A 301 0.81 -11.17 26.51
N ALA A 302 0.38 -10.54 27.62
CA ALA A 302 0.17 -11.19 28.91
C ALA A 302 -0.91 -12.27 28.82
N GLY A 303 -2.05 -11.95 28.19
CA GLY A 303 -3.12 -12.91 27.97
C GLY A 303 -2.65 -14.13 27.17
N ALA A 304 -1.92 -13.91 26.07
CA ALA A 304 -1.34 -15.00 25.28
C ALA A 304 -0.37 -15.87 26.09
N ALA A 305 0.49 -15.26 26.90
CA ALA A 305 1.43 -15.99 27.75
C ALA A 305 0.74 -16.81 28.85
N PHE A 306 -0.23 -16.23 29.56
CA PHE A 306 -1.01 -16.95 30.56
C PHE A 306 -1.86 -18.07 29.96
N ALA A 307 -2.41 -17.87 28.76
CA ALA A 307 -3.09 -18.94 28.03
C ALA A 307 -2.15 -20.11 27.70
N LYS A 308 -0.91 -19.84 27.29
CA LYS A 308 0.11 -20.90 27.09
C LYS A 308 0.52 -21.59 28.39
N LEU A 309 0.41 -20.91 29.54
CA LEU A 309 0.57 -21.52 30.86
C LEU A 309 -0.68 -22.33 31.31
N GLY A 310 -1.76 -22.31 30.53
CA GLY A 310 -2.99 -23.06 30.77
C GLY A 310 -4.03 -22.35 31.64
N PHE A 311 -3.96 -21.02 31.77
CA PHE A 311 -5.07 -20.23 32.32
C PHE A 311 -6.12 -19.96 31.23
N SER A 312 -7.40 -19.93 31.61
CA SER A 312 -8.44 -19.31 30.79
C SER A 312 -8.40 -17.81 31.03
N VAL A 313 -8.26 -17.02 29.96
CA VAL A 313 -8.10 -15.56 30.03
C VAL A 313 -9.37 -14.87 29.55
N GLU A 314 -9.98 -14.09 30.43
CA GLU A 314 -11.12 -13.22 30.13
C GLU A 314 -10.69 -11.75 30.19
N PRO A 315 -11.18 -10.88 29.28
CA PRO A 315 -10.92 -9.45 29.38
C PRO A 315 -11.60 -8.88 30.63
N GLY A 316 -10.88 -8.03 31.37
CA GLY A 316 -11.41 -7.37 32.56
C GLY A 316 -12.29 -6.14 32.24
N SER A 317 -12.65 -5.40 33.28
CA SER A 317 -13.44 -4.15 33.22
C SER A 317 -12.76 -3.01 32.44
N SER A 318 -11.47 -3.14 32.12
CA SER A 318 -10.63 -2.14 31.47
C SER A 318 -9.59 -2.85 30.59
N PRO A 319 -9.10 -2.23 29.49
CA PRO A 319 -8.08 -2.84 28.62
C PRO A 319 -6.75 -3.18 29.32
N VAL A 320 -6.51 -2.66 30.53
CA VAL A 320 -5.33 -2.98 31.35
C VAL A 320 -5.57 -4.08 32.39
N HIS A 321 -6.78 -4.65 32.43
CA HIS A 321 -7.16 -5.73 33.34
C HIS A 321 -7.42 -7.03 32.57
N LEU A 322 -6.95 -8.13 33.13
CA LEU A 322 -7.26 -9.49 32.67
C LEU A 322 -7.74 -10.30 33.86
N LEU A 323 -8.76 -11.13 33.66
CA LEU A 323 -9.19 -12.11 34.63
C LEU A 323 -8.66 -13.48 34.19
N LEU A 324 -7.79 -14.08 34.99
CA LEU A 324 -7.28 -15.42 34.75
C LEU A 324 -8.06 -16.40 35.61
N LYS A 325 -8.52 -17.49 35.01
CA LYS A 325 -9.15 -18.62 35.71
C LYS A 325 -8.28 -19.86 35.49
N GLY A 326 -7.85 -20.46 36.59
CA GLY A 326 -7.12 -21.73 36.60
C GLY A 326 -7.74 -22.70 37.61
N PRO A 327 -7.34 -23.98 37.59
CA PRO A 327 -7.78 -24.95 38.59
C PRO A 327 -7.33 -24.59 40.01
N GLU A 328 -6.28 -23.77 40.14
CA GLU A 328 -5.76 -23.30 41.43
C GLU A 328 -6.59 -22.13 42.00
N GLY A 329 -7.31 -21.38 41.16
CA GLY A 329 -8.11 -20.22 41.56
C GLY A 329 -8.16 -19.11 40.49
N GLU A 330 -8.61 -17.93 40.88
CA GLU A 330 -8.76 -16.78 39.99
C GLU A 330 -7.77 -15.65 40.32
N PHE A 331 -7.23 -15.01 39.28
CA PHE A 331 -6.42 -13.79 39.38
C PHE A 331 -7.05 -12.62 38.64
N LEU A 332 -7.06 -11.46 39.27
CA LEU A 332 -7.20 -10.18 38.59
C LEU A 332 -5.79 -9.65 38.31
N VAL A 333 -5.42 -9.64 37.04
CA VAL A 333 -4.15 -9.12 36.56
C VAL A 333 -4.32 -7.68 36.15
N ARG A 334 -3.48 -6.79 36.68
CA ARG A 334 -3.30 -5.45 36.14
C ARG A 334 -1.95 -5.33 35.44
N VAL A 335 -1.97 -4.72 34.26
CA VAL A 335 -0.78 -4.54 33.43
C VAL A 335 -0.25 -3.12 33.58
N ALA A 336 1.00 -3.00 34.02
CA ALA A 336 1.68 -1.73 34.26
C ALA A 336 2.89 -1.57 33.34
N LEU A 337 2.79 -0.61 32.40
CA LEU A 337 3.88 -0.20 31.52
C LEU A 337 4.43 1.15 31.99
N ALA A 338 5.73 1.20 32.29
CA ALA A 338 6.46 2.39 32.71
C ALA A 338 7.70 2.61 31.80
N PRO A 339 7.59 3.44 30.74
CA PRO A 339 8.66 3.59 29.76
C PRO A 339 9.96 4.19 30.31
N PHE A 340 9.86 5.04 31.34
CA PHE A 340 10.95 5.92 31.80
C PHE A 340 11.40 5.63 33.24
N GLY A 341 11.06 4.47 33.81
CA GLY A 341 11.45 4.11 35.17
C GLY A 341 10.63 2.99 35.79
N PRO A 342 10.85 2.66 37.08
CA PRO A 342 10.13 1.60 37.77
C PRO A 342 8.63 1.88 37.91
N VAL A 343 7.82 0.82 37.93
CA VAL A 343 6.39 0.94 38.22
C VAL A 343 6.17 1.48 39.64
N GLY A 344 5.36 2.53 39.74
CA GLY A 344 5.05 3.24 40.98
C GLY A 344 3.84 2.70 41.75
N PRO A 345 3.56 3.25 42.95
CA PRO A 345 2.48 2.78 43.84
C PRO A 345 1.07 3.03 43.30
N GLU A 346 0.91 3.89 42.29
CA GLU A 346 -0.41 4.19 41.71
C GLU A 346 -1.03 2.96 41.05
N GLU A 347 -0.23 2.16 40.35
CA GLU A 347 -0.72 0.95 39.68
C GLU A 347 -1.13 -0.13 40.70
N HIS A 348 -0.42 -0.21 41.83
CA HIS A 348 -0.81 -1.06 42.96
C HIS A 348 -2.13 -0.60 43.60
N ARG A 349 -2.29 0.70 43.87
CA ARG A 349 -3.52 1.26 44.44
C ARG A 349 -4.72 1.02 43.54
N ALA A 350 -4.55 1.19 42.23
CA ALA A 350 -5.60 0.94 41.25
C ALA A 350 -6.04 -0.54 41.24
N LEU A 351 -5.09 -1.49 41.33
CA LEU A 351 -5.42 -2.90 41.44
C LEU A 351 -6.16 -3.23 42.75
N LEU A 352 -5.75 -2.64 43.88
CA LEU A 352 -6.40 -2.85 45.17
C LEU A 352 -7.86 -2.37 45.16
N LEU A 353 -8.12 -1.17 44.62
CA LEU A 353 -9.47 -0.64 44.51
C LEU A 353 -10.39 -1.54 43.68
N GLU A 354 -9.88 -2.11 42.58
CA GLU A 354 -10.68 -3.01 41.74
C GLU A 354 -10.93 -4.36 42.41
N LEU A 355 -9.97 -4.88 43.17
CA LEU A 355 -10.16 -6.09 43.99
C LEU A 355 -11.18 -5.88 45.10
N ASP A 356 -11.12 -4.74 45.80
CA ASP A 356 -12.08 -4.40 46.84
C ASP A 356 -13.49 -4.27 46.25
N ARG A 357 -13.61 -3.71 45.04
CA ARG A 357 -14.87 -3.68 44.30
C ARG A 357 -15.40 -5.08 43.98
N LEU A 358 -14.58 -5.97 43.40
CA LEU A 358 -14.98 -7.35 43.10
C LEU A 358 -15.39 -8.15 44.35
N ARG A 359 -14.70 -7.92 45.47
CA ARG A 359 -15.02 -8.57 46.75
C ARG A 359 -16.33 -8.07 47.34
N ASN A 360 -16.56 -6.76 47.32
CA ASN A 360 -17.72 -6.14 47.96
C ASN A 360 -18.99 -6.23 47.10
N GLU A 361 -18.89 -6.00 45.80
CA GLU A 361 -20.03 -5.95 44.88
C GLU A 361 -20.39 -7.34 44.33
N GLU A 362 -19.39 -8.13 43.89
CA GLU A 362 -19.62 -9.41 43.22
C GLU A 362 -19.44 -10.63 44.15
N ARG A 363 -18.96 -10.41 45.39
CA ARG A 363 -18.64 -11.47 46.38
C ARG A 363 -17.69 -12.54 45.82
N ARG A 364 -16.77 -12.15 44.94
CA ARG A 364 -15.76 -13.04 44.37
C ARG A 364 -14.44 -12.91 45.12
N GLU A 365 -13.91 -14.03 45.60
CA GLU A 365 -12.55 -14.09 46.14
C GLU A 365 -11.54 -14.26 45.00
N VAL A 366 -10.94 -13.15 44.59
CA VAL A 366 -9.93 -13.11 43.53
C VAL A 366 -8.59 -12.63 44.10
N ARG A 367 -7.48 -13.22 43.64
CA ARG A 367 -6.11 -12.77 44.00
C ARG A 367 -5.63 -11.66 43.06
N GLY A 368 -4.84 -10.73 43.58
CA GLY A 368 -4.23 -9.66 42.77
C GLY A 368 -2.90 -10.08 42.16
N LEU A 369 -2.70 -9.77 40.87
CA LEU A 369 -1.41 -9.89 40.19
C LEU A 369 -1.10 -8.57 39.47
N LEU A 370 0.08 -8.01 39.72
CA LEU A 370 0.57 -6.84 39.00
C LEU A 370 1.71 -7.25 38.06
N LEU A 371 1.46 -7.15 36.76
CA LEU A 371 2.44 -7.39 35.71
C LEU A 371 3.17 -6.09 35.37
N CYS A 372 4.46 -6.05 35.65
CA CYS A 372 5.29 -4.85 35.49
C CYS A 372 6.22 -4.97 34.29
N LEU A 373 6.26 -3.92 33.47
CA LEU A 373 7.29 -3.70 32.46
C LEU A 373 7.83 -2.28 32.59
N ALA A 374 9.07 -2.17 33.03
CA ALA A 374 9.82 -0.91 33.10
C ALA A 374 10.90 -0.87 32.02
N GLU A 375 11.14 0.33 31.46
CA GLU A 375 12.25 0.62 30.53
C GLU A 375 12.32 -0.37 29.34
N PRO A 376 11.24 -0.48 28.53
CA PRO A 376 11.14 -1.49 27.47
C PRO A 376 12.19 -1.32 26.36
N GLU A 377 12.75 -0.12 26.18
CA GLU A 377 13.81 0.18 25.20
C GLU A 377 15.15 -0.48 25.55
N LEU A 378 15.38 -0.83 26.82
CA LEU A 378 16.59 -1.52 27.24
C LEU A 378 16.42 -3.03 27.13
N ASP A 379 17.55 -3.71 26.85
CA ASP A 379 17.66 -5.17 26.93
C ASP A 379 17.17 -5.65 28.33
N PRO A 380 16.32 -6.69 28.42
CA PRO A 380 15.80 -7.18 29.70
C PRO A 380 16.86 -7.46 30.78
N ARG A 381 18.09 -7.82 30.39
CA ARG A 381 19.20 -8.08 31.32
C ARG A 381 19.89 -6.81 31.84
N ARG A 382 19.63 -5.67 31.21
CA ARG A 382 20.21 -4.35 31.54
C ARG A 382 19.21 -3.39 32.17
N ARG A 383 17.93 -3.78 32.28
CA ARG A 383 16.88 -2.95 32.87
C ARG A 383 17.14 -2.72 34.36
N GLY A 384 16.74 -1.54 34.82
CA GLY A 384 16.68 -1.24 36.25
C GLY A 384 15.58 -2.04 36.98
N PRO A 385 15.33 -1.71 38.25
CA PRO A 385 14.24 -2.33 39.01
C PRO A 385 12.90 -2.13 38.29
N GLN A 386 12.10 -3.20 38.18
CA GLN A 386 10.83 -3.17 37.45
C GLN A 386 9.71 -2.45 38.22
N TRP A 387 9.86 -2.33 39.53
CA TRP A 387 8.93 -1.65 40.43
C TRP A 387 9.72 -0.97 41.55
N THR A 388 9.08 0.01 42.18
CA THR A 388 9.64 0.71 43.35
C THR A 388 9.57 -0.15 44.61
N GLU A 389 10.46 0.08 45.59
CA GLU A 389 10.42 -0.64 46.88
C GLU A 389 9.07 -0.49 47.61
N ALA A 390 8.40 0.66 47.43
CA ALA A 390 7.08 0.90 48.00
C ALA A 390 6.03 -0.09 47.46
N VAL A 391 6.07 -0.40 46.16
CA VAL A 391 5.19 -1.40 45.54
C VAL A 391 5.51 -2.79 46.05
N GLU A 392 6.80 -3.12 46.23
CA GLU A 392 7.20 -4.41 46.76
C GLU A 392 6.69 -4.64 48.19
N ARG A 393 6.88 -3.66 49.09
CA ARG A 393 6.37 -3.76 50.47
C ARG A 393 4.84 -3.86 50.49
N ALA A 394 4.17 -2.97 49.76
CA ALA A 394 2.70 -2.98 49.68
C ALA A 394 2.15 -4.31 49.12
N SER A 395 2.83 -4.92 48.15
CA SER A 395 2.41 -6.20 47.57
C SER A 395 2.45 -7.34 48.59
N ARG A 396 3.41 -7.36 49.51
CA ARG A 396 3.48 -8.35 50.60
C ARG A 396 2.37 -8.14 51.61
N ASP A 397 2.10 -6.89 51.97
CA ASP A 397 1.04 -6.54 52.93
C ASP A 397 -0.35 -6.94 52.42
N HIS A 398 -0.61 -6.76 51.12
CA HIS A 398 -1.90 -7.07 50.48
C HIS A 398 -1.94 -8.44 49.78
N ARG A 399 -0.88 -9.26 49.91
CA ARG A 399 -0.73 -10.61 49.32
C ARG A 399 -0.91 -10.65 47.79
N PHE A 400 -0.43 -9.63 47.09
CA PHE A 400 -0.40 -9.56 45.63
C PHE A 400 0.83 -10.26 45.07
N VAL A 401 0.71 -10.80 43.87
CA VAL A 401 1.84 -11.33 43.10
C VAL A 401 2.41 -10.22 42.23
N LEU A 402 3.72 -9.99 42.31
CA LEU A 402 4.43 -9.07 41.40
C LEU A 402 5.19 -9.89 40.36
N VAL A 403 4.90 -9.65 39.09
CA VAL A 403 5.54 -10.37 37.97
C VAL A 403 6.23 -9.37 37.05
N ALA A 404 7.52 -9.57 36.78
CA ALA A 404 8.18 -8.85 35.70
C ALA A 404 7.78 -9.48 34.35
N ALA A 405 7.53 -8.65 33.33
CA ALA A 405 7.15 -9.16 32.01
C ALA A 405 8.21 -10.08 31.38
N TYR A 406 9.50 -9.87 31.69
CA TYR A 406 10.58 -10.77 31.28
C TYR A 406 10.51 -12.14 31.97
N ASP A 407 10.09 -12.21 33.23
CA ASP A 407 9.96 -13.48 33.94
C ASP A 407 8.75 -14.27 33.42
N LEU A 408 7.64 -13.59 33.12
CA LEU A 408 6.50 -14.20 32.42
C LEU A 408 6.89 -14.70 31.02
N PHE A 409 7.68 -13.93 30.27
CA PHE A 409 8.22 -14.35 28.98
C PHE A 409 9.07 -15.62 29.11
N ARG A 410 9.97 -15.68 30.09
CA ARG A 410 10.80 -16.86 30.35
C ARG A 410 9.95 -18.08 30.71
N ALA A 411 8.90 -17.90 31.50
CA ALA A 411 7.98 -18.97 31.84
C ALA A 411 7.20 -19.50 30.63
N ALA A 412 6.68 -18.61 29.79
CA ALA A 412 6.03 -19.00 28.54
C ALA A 412 7.03 -19.72 27.61
N ALA A 413 8.27 -19.24 27.50
CA ALA A 413 9.30 -19.88 26.69
C ALA A 413 9.67 -21.29 27.19
N GLN A 414 9.71 -21.50 28.52
CA GLN A 414 9.95 -22.82 29.11
C GLN A 414 8.78 -23.78 28.89
N ALA A 415 7.54 -23.30 29.01
CA ALA A 415 6.36 -24.09 28.67
C ALA A 415 6.37 -24.52 27.19
N LEU A 416 6.77 -23.63 26.27
CA LEU A 416 6.97 -23.97 24.86
C LEU A 416 8.10 -24.97 24.63
N ALA A 417 9.14 -24.95 25.47
CA ALA A 417 10.23 -25.93 25.45
C ALA A 417 9.85 -27.29 26.08
N GLY A 418 8.62 -27.47 26.54
CA GLY A 418 8.10 -28.72 27.09
C GLY A 418 8.12 -28.84 28.61
N ALA A 419 8.41 -27.75 29.34
CA ALA A 419 8.25 -27.74 30.80
C ALA A 419 6.76 -27.84 31.20
N ASP A 420 6.47 -28.52 32.32
CA ASP A 420 5.09 -28.69 32.81
C ASP A 420 4.46 -27.34 33.23
N PRO A 421 3.46 -26.83 32.50
CA PRO A 421 2.80 -25.57 32.82
C PRO A 421 2.13 -25.59 34.19
N ASN A 422 1.66 -26.75 34.66
CA ASN A 422 0.97 -26.88 35.94
C ASN A 422 1.88 -26.51 37.12
N LYS A 423 3.17 -26.88 37.05
CA LYS A 423 4.16 -26.54 38.07
C LYS A 423 4.35 -25.02 38.16
N ILE A 424 4.44 -24.35 37.00
CA ILE A 424 4.60 -22.89 36.90
C ILE A 424 3.36 -22.18 37.45
N ARG A 425 2.15 -22.66 37.12
CA ARG A 425 0.89 -22.08 37.64
C ARG A 425 0.80 -22.19 39.15
N ARG A 426 1.13 -23.35 39.73
CA ARG A 426 1.13 -23.57 41.18
C ARG A 426 2.13 -22.66 41.88
N GLU A 427 3.35 -22.54 41.34
CA GLU A 427 4.36 -21.62 41.88
C GLU A 427 3.88 -20.17 41.84
N LEU A 428 3.27 -19.74 40.74
CA LEU A 428 2.67 -18.41 40.62
C LEU A 428 1.52 -18.21 41.64
N PHE A 429 0.71 -19.24 41.88
CA PHE A 429 -0.40 -19.19 42.82
C PHE A 429 0.03 -19.19 44.29
N GLU A 430 1.10 -19.87 44.65
CA GLU A 430 1.61 -19.93 46.03
C GLU A 430 2.46 -18.70 46.41
N THR A 431 2.89 -17.92 45.42
CA THR A 431 3.77 -16.76 45.66
C THR A 431 3.02 -15.56 46.27
N GLU A 432 3.68 -14.86 47.19
CA GLU A 432 3.27 -13.56 47.71
C GLU A 432 4.41 -12.56 47.55
N GLY A 433 4.16 -11.45 46.85
CA GLY A 433 5.17 -10.47 46.45
C GLY A 433 5.90 -10.85 45.15
N PRO A 434 7.19 -10.50 45.00
CA PRO A 434 7.96 -10.77 43.78
C PRO A 434 8.04 -12.25 43.41
N TRP A 435 7.52 -12.58 42.23
CA TRP A 435 7.66 -13.89 41.64
C TRP A 435 8.89 -13.94 40.72
N LYS A 436 9.73 -14.95 40.95
CA LYS A 436 10.87 -15.29 40.09
C LYS A 436 10.81 -16.78 39.81
N PRO A 437 10.52 -17.20 38.57
CA PRO A 437 10.36 -18.61 38.28
C PRO A 437 11.68 -19.37 38.44
N ARG A 438 11.61 -20.53 39.12
CA ARG A 438 12.75 -21.44 39.31
C ARG A 438 12.68 -22.57 38.28
N PHE A 439 13.53 -22.48 37.26
CA PHE A 439 13.70 -23.52 36.24
C PHE A 439 14.95 -24.34 36.49
#